data_AF-A0A7W2U4D9-F1
#
_entry.id   AF-A0A7W2U4D9-F1
#
_cell.length_a   1.000
_cell.length_b   1.000
_cell.length_c   1.000
_cell.angle_alpha   90.00
_cell.angle_beta   90.00
_cell.angle_gamma   90.00
#
_symmetry.space_group_name_H-M   'P 1'
#
loop_
_entity.id
_entity.type
_entity.pdbx_description
1 polymer ?
#
loop_
_entity_poly.entity_id
_entity_poly.type
_entity_poly.pdbx_seq_one_letter_code
_entity_poly.pdbx_strand_id
1 'polypeptide(L)'
;MLLLSIAISALAVGLISLALIIALKNKQVNEVNAVLQQLKDSSEQTHILRSEISELRTGLLSIGKRVLEVEQQNQDLIQQQAAQKYDDPDAKIYSRAVKMVELGADLDEVIRECELPRAEAELLFSLHKQKGA
;
A
#
# COMPACT_ATOMS: atom_id res chain seq x y z
N MET A 1 -32.68 -74.70 45.64
CA MET A 1 -32.95 -74.28 44.25
C MET A 1 -33.39 -72.81 44.18
N LEU A 2 -34.44 -72.38 44.88
CA LEU A 2 -34.92 -70.97 44.85
C LEU A 2 -33.91 -69.91 45.32
N LEU A 3 -33.19 -70.15 46.42
CA LEU A 3 -32.18 -69.20 46.93
C LEU A 3 -31.00 -69.01 45.96
N LEU A 4 -30.60 -70.09 45.28
CA LEU A 4 -29.51 -70.07 44.30
C LEU A 4 -29.90 -69.24 43.06
N SER A 5 -31.14 -69.40 42.55
CA SER A 5 -31.62 -68.61 41.42
C SER A 5 -31.74 -67.12 41.74
N ILE A 6 -32.15 -66.76 42.97
CA ILE A 6 -32.22 -65.36 43.40
C ILE A 6 -30.82 -64.74 43.43
N ALA A 7 -29.84 -65.44 44.02
CA ALA A 7 -28.46 -64.97 44.08
C ALA A 7 -27.86 -64.73 42.69
N ILE A 8 -28.08 -65.66 41.74
CA ILE A 8 -27.60 -65.53 40.36
C ILE A 8 -28.25 -64.32 39.66
N SER A 9 -29.56 -64.13 39.84
CA SER A 9 -30.27 -63.01 39.23
C SER A 9 -29.79 -61.65 39.75
N ALA A 10 -29.55 -61.53 41.06
CA ALA A 10 -29.03 -60.31 41.67
C ALA A 10 -27.63 -59.96 41.16
N LEU A 11 -26.77 -60.98 41.00
CA LEU A 11 -25.40 -60.80 40.50
C LEU A 11 -25.40 -60.41 39.02
N ALA A 12 -26.28 -60.99 38.21
CA ALA A 12 -26.46 -60.61 36.81
C ALA A 12 -26.92 -59.15 36.67
N VAL A 13 -27.91 -58.71 37.46
CA VAL A 13 -28.37 -57.32 37.46
C VAL A 13 -27.26 -56.37 37.91
N GLY A 14 -26.49 -56.74 38.93
CA GLY A 14 -25.32 -55.97 39.38
C GLY A 14 -24.30 -55.77 38.27
N LEU A 15 -23.92 -56.84 37.56
CA LEU A 15 -22.97 -56.77 36.44
C LEU A 15 -23.50 -55.91 35.27
N ILE A 16 -24.78 -56.04 34.92
CA ILE A 16 -25.41 -55.23 33.87
C ILE A 16 -25.40 -53.75 34.26
N SER A 17 -25.76 -53.43 35.51
CA SER A 17 -25.76 -52.05 36.00
C SER A 17 -24.34 -51.43 35.99
N LEU A 18 -23.32 -52.21 36.38
CA LEU A 18 -21.94 -51.77 36.36
C LEU A 18 -21.45 -51.53 34.91
N ALA A 19 -21.76 -52.45 34.00
CA ALA A 19 -21.42 -52.31 32.58
C ALA A 19 -22.06 -51.06 31.96
N LEU A 20 -23.33 -50.77 32.28
CA LEU A 20 -24.01 -49.55 31.84
C LEU A 20 -23.34 -48.29 32.37
N ILE A 21 -22.96 -48.25 33.64
CA ILE A 21 -22.26 -47.09 34.24
C ILE A 21 -20.90 -46.85 33.55
N ILE A 22 -20.14 -47.90 33.29
CA ILE A 22 -18.85 -47.81 32.60
C ILE A 22 -19.04 -47.30 31.17
N ALA A 23 -20.03 -47.82 30.43
CA ALA A 23 -20.32 -47.40 29.06
C ALA A 23 -20.72 -45.90 29.00
N LEU A 24 -21.57 -45.44 29.93
CA LEU A 24 -21.97 -44.03 30.00
C LEU A 24 -20.80 -43.11 30.36
N LYS A 25 -19.94 -43.51 31.31
CA LYS A 25 -18.73 -42.76 31.66
C LYS A 25 -17.75 -42.68 30.50
N ASN A 26 -17.49 -43.80 29.81
CA ASN A 26 -16.61 -43.82 28.65
C ASN A 26 -17.12 -42.92 27.53
N LYS A 27 -18.44 -42.90 27.29
CA LYS A 27 -19.04 -41.99 26.31
C LYS A 27 -18.81 -40.53 26.70
N GLN A 28 -19.08 -40.15 27.94
CA GLN A 28 -18.85 -38.77 28.41
C GLN A 28 -17.37 -38.36 28.33
N VAL A 29 -16.45 -39.24 28.74
CA VAL A 29 -15.01 -38.98 28.64
C VAL A 29 -14.58 -38.78 27.19
N ASN A 30 -15.10 -39.57 26.25
CA ASN A 30 -14.81 -39.40 24.84
C ASN A 30 -15.34 -38.07 24.29
N GLU A 31 -16.55 -37.66 24.66
CA GLU A 31 -17.13 -36.37 24.26
C GLU A 31 -16.30 -35.20 24.82
N VAL A 32 -15.90 -35.25 26.10
CA VAL A 32 -15.05 -34.23 26.73
C VAL A 32 -13.67 -34.17 26.06
N ASN A 33 -13.06 -35.32 25.75
CA ASN A 33 -11.77 -35.36 25.06
C ASN A 33 -11.86 -34.80 23.64
N ALA A 34 -12.96 -35.07 22.92
CA ALA A 34 -13.18 -34.50 21.59
C ALA A 34 -13.31 -32.97 21.65
N VAL A 35 -14.07 -32.43 22.60
CA VAL A 35 -14.21 -30.98 22.79
C VAL A 35 -12.88 -30.35 23.21
N LEU A 36 -12.12 -31.00 24.10
CA LEU A 36 -10.80 -30.53 24.52
C LEU A 36 -9.83 -30.48 23.33
N GLN A 37 -9.88 -31.47 22.45
CA GLN A 37 -9.08 -31.49 21.23
C GLN A 37 -9.46 -30.34 20.30
N GLN A 38 -10.75 -30.14 20.05
CA GLN A 38 -11.23 -29.01 19.25
C GLN A 38 -10.81 -27.66 19.82
N LEU A 39 -10.83 -27.51 21.15
CA LEU A 39 -10.41 -26.28 21.81
C LEU A 39 -8.90 -26.03 21.62
N LYS A 40 -8.09 -27.08 21.70
CA LYS A 40 -6.64 -27.00 21.42
C LYS A 40 -6.38 -26.61 19.97
N ASP A 41 -7.03 -27.28 19.02
CA ASP A 41 -6.88 -27.00 17.59
C ASP A 41 -7.31 -25.55 17.28
N SER A 42 -8.41 -25.08 17.86
CA SER A 42 -8.89 -23.69 17.70
C SER A 42 -7.94 -22.67 18.35
N SER A 43 -7.35 -23.00 19.49
CA SER A 43 -6.33 -22.17 20.13
C SER A 43 -5.07 -22.07 19.27
N GLU A 44 -4.64 -23.17 18.66
CA GLU A 44 -3.49 -23.20 17.75
C GLU A 44 -3.76 -22.39 16.49
N GLN A 45 -4.94 -22.54 15.87
CA GLN A 45 -5.36 -21.71 14.75
C GLN A 45 -5.35 -20.23 15.13
N THR A 46 -5.89 -19.86 16.29
CA THR A 46 -5.87 -18.48 16.78
C THR A 46 -4.44 -17.94 16.91
N HIS A 47 -3.51 -18.78 17.36
CA HIS A 47 -2.09 -18.41 17.45
C HIS A 47 -1.47 -18.18 16.07
N ILE A 48 -1.74 -19.07 15.11
CA ILE A 48 -1.29 -18.92 13.72
C ILE A 48 -1.82 -17.63 13.10
N LEU A 49 -3.14 -17.39 13.17
CA LEU A 49 -3.74 -16.16 12.63
C LEU A 49 -3.15 -14.90 13.26
N ARG A 50 -2.84 -14.92 14.57
CA ARG A 50 -2.17 -13.78 15.23
C ARG A 50 -0.76 -13.54 14.68
N SER A 51 -0.02 -14.60 14.38
CA SER A 51 1.30 -14.50 13.74
C SER A 51 1.19 -13.90 12.35
N GLU A 52 0.28 -14.42 11.51
CA GLU A 52 0.04 -13.92 10.15
C GLU A 52 -0.36 -12.44 10.17
N ILE A 53 -1.25 -12.02 11.08
CA ILE A 53 -1.62 -10.60 11.24
C ILE A 53 -0.40 -9.75 11.62
N SER A 54 0.49 -10.25 12.47
CA SER A 54 1.71 -9.53 12.85
C SER A 54 2.66 -9.34 11.65
N GLU A 55 2.81 -10.37 10.83
CA GLU A 55 3.59 -10.32 9.59
C GLU A 55 2.98 -9.34 8.58
N LEU A 56 1.67 -9.41 8.37
CA LEU A 56 0.94 -8.48 7.49
C LEU A 56 1.07 -7.03 7.96
N ARG A 57 0.95 -6.75 9.26
CA ARG A 57 1.17 -5.40 9.81
C ARG A 57 2.57 -4.89 9.50
N THR A 58 3.57 -5.74 9.67
CA THR A 58 4.96 -5.39 9.36
C THR A 58 5.14 -5.12 7.87
N GLY A 59 4.55 -5.95 7.01
CA GLY A 59 4.53 -5.76 5.56
C GLY A 59 3.86 -4.45 5.14
N LEU A 60 2.70 -4.14 5.72
CA LEU A 60 1.96 -2.90 5.46
C LEU A 60 2.75 -1.65 5.90
N LEU A 61 3.43 -1.70 7.04
CA LEU A 61 4.30 -0.59 7.47
C LEU A 61 5.45 -0.35 6.47
N SER A 62 6.05 -1.41 5.95
CA SER A 62 7.10 -1.31 4.92
C SER A 62 6.56 -0.69 3.63
N ILE A 63 5.38 -1.13 3.19
CA ILE A 63 4.70 -0.55 2.03
C ILE A 63 4.41 0.94 2.26
N GLY A 64 3.87 1.30 3.44
CA GLY A 64 3.60 2.70 3.78
C GLY A 64 4.84 3.59 3.71
N LYS A 65 6.00 3.10 4.19
CA LYS A 65 7.28 3.82 4.05
C LYS A 65 7.68 4.02 2.59
N ARG A 66 7.56 2.99 1.75
CA ARG A 66 7.87 3.09 0.31
C ARG A 66 6.94 4.04 -0.42
N VAL A 67 5.66 4.07 -0.06
CA VAL A 67 4.71 5.03 -0.63
C VAL A 67 5.12 6.46 -0.28
N LEU A 68 5.47 6.73 0.99
CA LEU A 68 5.96 8.05 1.39
C LEU A 68 7.25 8.46 0.66
N GLU A 69 8.18 7.51 0.47
CA GLU A 69 9.42 7.74 -0.27
C GLU A 69 9.14 8.09 -1.74
N VAL A 70 8.23 7.36 -2.39
CA VAL A 70 7.83 7.63 -3.79
C VAL A 70 7.10 8.96 -3.91
N GLU A 71 6.21 9.30 -2.97
CA GLU A 71 5.53 10.61 -2.93
C GLU A 71 6.55 11.75 -2.82
N GLN A 72 7.57 11.59 -1.98
CA GLN A 72 8.63 12.59 -1.83
C GLN A 72 9.47 12.73 -3.10
N GLN A 73 9.89 11.61 -3.71
CA GLN A 73 10.61 11.62 -4.98
C GLN A 73 9.78 12.28 -6.10
N ASN A 74 8.48 12.05 -6.11
CA ASN A 74 7.57 12.66 -7.08
C ASN A 74 7.48 14.18 -6.89
N GLN A 75 7.37 14.66 -5.64
CA GLN A 75 7.40 16.10 -5.35
C GLN A 75 8.72 16.74 -5.79
N ASP A 76 9.85 16.10 -5.52
CA ASP A 76 11.17 16.58 -5.95
C ASP A 76 11.27 16.66 -7.48
N LEU A 77 10.77 15.65 -8.19
CA LEU A 77 10.71 15.64 -9.66
C LEU A 77 9.82 16.76 -10.21
N ILE A 78 8.64 16.98 -9.61
CA ILE A 78 7.74 18.08 -9.99
C ILE A 78 8.45 19.43 -9.80
N GLN A 79 9.18 19.60 -8.69
CA GLN A 79 9.92 20.83 -8.42
C GLN A 79 11.07 21.04 -9.43
N GLN A 80 11.82 19.99 -9.75
CA GLN A 80 12.87 20.05 -10.77
C GLN A 80 12.30 20.38 -12.15
N GLN A 81 11.18 19.77 -12.53
CA GLN A 81 10.51 20.05 -13.80
C GLN A 81 9.99 21.50 -13.85
N ALA A 82 9.45 22.02 -12.75
CA ALA A 82 9.04 23.41 -12.65
C ALA A 82 10.25 24.36 -12.82
N ALA A 83 11.36 24.08 -12.14
CA ALA A 83 12.59 24.86 -12.28
C ALA A 83 13.10 24.85 -13.73
N GLN A 84 13.15 23.69 -14.37
CA GLN A 84 13.59 23.56 -15.76
C GLN A 84 12.69 24.32 -16.75
N LYS A 85 11.38 24.43 -16.49
CA LYS A 85 10.46 25.21 -17.31
C LYS A 85 10.70 26.73 -17.22
N TYR A 86 11.21 27.22 -16.08
CA TYR A 86 11.49 28.64 -15.88
C TYR A 86 12.93 29.04 -16.23
N ASP A 87 13.83 28.08 -16.37
CA ASP A 87 15.24 28.28 -16.68
C ASP A 87 15.62 27.99 -18.13
N ASP A 88 14.68 28.05 -19.08
CA ASP A 88 15.06 28.20 -20.48
C ASP A 88 15.67 29.62 -20.69
N PRO A 89 17.01 29.75 -20.73
CA PRO A 89 17.67 31.05 -20.78
C PRO A 89 17.39 31.71 -22.13
N ASP A 90 17.26 30.91 -23.17
CA ASP A 90 17.00 31.34 -24.53
C ASP A 90 15.60 31.96 -24.60
N ALA A 91 14.59 31.33 -23.98
CA ALA A 91 13.24 31.91 -23.88
C ALA A 91 13.22 33.28 -23.18
N LYS A 92 14.04 33.50 -22.14
CA LYS A 92 14.17 34.81 -21.49
C LYS A 92 14.82 35.84 -22.41
N ILE A 93 15.89 35.48 -23.12
CA ILE A 93 16.56 36.36 -24.09
C ILE A 93 15.58 36.76 -25.21
N TYR A 94 14.84 35.80 -25.77
CA TYR A 94 13.85 36.08 -26.81
C TYR A 94 12.69 36.97 -26.32
N SER A 95 12.14 36.71 -25.12
CA SER A 95 11.07 37.54 -24.56
C SER A 95 11.53 38.99 -24.30
N ARG A 96 12.78 39.18 -23.87
CA ARG A 96 13.40 40.51 -23.71
C ARG A 96 13.60 41.20 -25.05
N ALA A 97 14.14 40.49 -26.04
CA ALA A 97 14.34 41.03 -27.40
C ALA A 97 13.02 41.49 -28.02
N VAL A 98 11.96 40.68 -27.93
CA VAL A 98 10.61 41.04 -28.42
C VAL A 98 10.11 42.33 -27.78
N LYS A 99 10.24 42.47 -26.45
CA LYS A 99 9.81 43.69 -25.75
C LYS A 99 10.60 44.93 -26.17
N MET A 100 11.90 44.80 -26.45
CA MET A 100 12.71 45.91 -26.99
C MET A 100 12.23 46.32 -28.38
N VAL A 101 11.90 45.36 -29.25
CA VAL A 101 11.32 45.63 -30.58
C VAL A 101 9.98 46.35 -30.46
N GLU A 102 9.09 45.93 -29.57
CA GLU A 102 7.79 46.57 -29.32
C GLU A 102 7.93 48.00 -28.79
N LEU A 103 8.98 48.28 -28.01
CA LEU A 103 9.32 49.62 -27.52
C LEU A 103 10.04 50.49 -28.57
N GLY A 104 10.30 49.95 -29.77
CA GLY A 104 10.88 50.68 -30.89
C GLY A 104 12.42 50.71 -30.91
N ALA A 105 13.10 49.83 -30.17
CA ALA A 105 14.55 49.65 -30.29
C ALA A 105 14.93 49.29 -31.74
N ASP A 106 16.13 49.72 -32.17
CA ASP A 106 16.63 49.39 -33.50
C ASP A 106 17.24 47.98 -33.57
N LEU A 107 17.45 47.48 -34.78
CA LEU A 107 17.93 46.12 -35.02
C LEU A 107 19.32 45.88 -34.41
N ASP A 108 20.24 46.84 -34.53
CA ASP A 108 21.61 46.71 -34.06
C ASP A 108 21.68 46.81 -32.53
N GLU A 109 20.80 47.60 -31.91
CA GLU A 109 20.60 47.67 -30.47
C GLU A 109 20.12 46.33 -29.89
N VAL A 110 19.11 45.70 -30.51
CA VAL A 110 18.62 44.38 -30.06
C VAL A 110 19.68 43.30 -30.23
N ILE A 111 20.43 43.30 -31.33
CA ILE A 111 21.55 42.36 -31.56
C ILE A 111 22.61 42.51 -30.47
N ARG A 112 23.02 43.74 -30.17
CA ARG A 112 24.06 43.99 -29.17
C ARG A 112 23.60 43.63 -27.76
N GLU A 113 22.38 44.01 -27.39
CA GLU A 113 21.94 43.93 -26.00
C GLU A 113 21.37 42.57 -25.60
N CYS A 114 20.84 41.82 -26.58
CA CYS A 114 20.35 40.45 -26.39
C CYS A 114 21.31 39.39 -26.95
N GLU A 115 22.46 39.80 -27.51
CA GLU A 115 23.50 38.94 -28.09
C GLU A 115 22.97 37.95 -29.16
N LEU A 116 21.90 38.35 -29.86
CA LEU A 116 21.25 37.51 -30.86
C LEU A 116 21.99 37.56 -32.21
N PRO A 117 22.13 36.43 -32.92
CA PRO A 117 22.56 36.43 -34.32
C PRO A 117 21.69 37.34 -35.17
N ARG A 118 22.30 38.06 -36.12
CA ARG A 118 21.60 39.00 -37.01
C ARG A 118 20.36 38.39 -37.67
N ALA A 119 20.46 37.16 -38.16
CA ALA A 119 19.34 36.47 -38.82
C ALA A 119 18.14 36.21 -37.89
N GLU A 120 18.39 35.93 -36.60
CA GLU A 120 17.33 35.72 -35.61
C GLU A 120 16.68 37.04 -35.20
N ALA A 121 17.48 38.10 -35.02
CA ALA A 121 16.96 39.43 -34.75
C ALA A 121 16.10 39.95 -35.92
N GLU A 122 16.55 39.76 -37.17
CA GLU A 122 15.79 40.13 -38.38
C GLU A 122 14.44 39.39 -38.45
N LEU A 123 14.42 38.10 -38.11
CA LEU A 123 13.18 37.31 -38.03
C LEU A 123 12.23 37.88 -36.95
N LEU A 124 12.71 38.17 -35.75
CA LEU A 124 11.91 38.75 -34.66
C LEU A 124 11.27 40.07 -35.07
N PHE A 125 12.03 40.94 -35.73
CA PHE A 125 11.54 42.21 -36.27
C PHE A 125 10.46 41.99 -37.32
N SER A 126 10.64 41.04 -38.24
CA SER A 126 9.64 40.75 -39.28
C SER A 126 8.30 40.29 -38.69
N LEU A 127 8.34 39.51 -37.60
CA LEU A 127 7.15 38.96 -36.94
C LEU A 127 6.41 39.96 -36.05
N HIS A 128 7.14 40.83 -35.34
CA HIS A 128 6.56 41.70 -34.30
C HIS A 128 6.34 43.14 -34.77
N LYS A 129 7.17 43.66 -35.69
CA LYS A 129 6.97 45.00 -36.26
C LYS A 129 5.71 45.08 -37.13
N GLN A 130 5.22 43.96 -37.67
CA GLN A 130 3.94 43.89 -38.38
C GLN A 130 2.71 43.90 -37.46
N LYS A 131 2.85 43.54 -36.18
CA LYS A 131 1.74 43.53 -35.21
C LYS A 131 1.53 44.85 -34.48
N GLY A 132 2.54 45.74 -34.49
CA GLY A 132 2.50 47.06 -33.85
C GLY A 132 2.19 48.23 -34.77
N ALA A 133 1.74 47.98 -36.01
CA ALA A 133 1.34 48.99 -37.00
C ALA A 133 -0.16 48.90 -37.31
#